data_AF-A0A7X8JVU3-F1
#
_entry.id   AF-A0A7X8JVU3-F1
#
_cell.length_a   1.000
_cell.length_b   1.000
_cell.length_c   1.000
_cell.angle_alpha   90.00
_cell.angle_beta   90.00
_cell.angle_gamma   90.00
#
_symmetry.space_group_name_H-M   'P 1'
#
loop_
_entity.id
_entity.type
_entity.pdbx_description
1 polymer ?
#
loop_
_entity_poly.entity_id
_entity_poly.type
_entity_poly.pdbx_seq_one_letter_code
_entity_poly.pdbx_strand_id
1 'polypeptide(L)'
;MKEWTLTGRIVLSVTSYILSLILFINTSAFDYGDFKTSLITVNVVALIIIGIAFVLSENMLTPIFFICMGFCVPSLMAYSKLGERLFEVNVQNKFSAFSTAVLFLTVIGMLLIAGKLKKLEREYLSQVSNGADEEAIKLITINSLKVYLSFLAGTFFITFLVVVVGFVFLNIRGSTFIAIIIAVLGMALFLGCMYYLSRKWTKHSGK
;
A
#
# COMPACT_ATOMS: atom_id res chain seq x y z
N MET A 1 -15.41 -17.54 -10.20
CA MET A 1 -14.23 -16.93 -9.54
C MET A 1 -14.20 -15.40 -9.73
N LYS A 2 -14.42 -14.93 -10.95
CA LYS A 2 -14.44 -13.51 -11.36
C LYS A 2 -15.23 -12.57 -10.44
N GLU A 3 -16.45 -12.95 -10.07
CA GLU A 3 -17.33 -12.07 -9.26
C GLU A 3 -16.77 -11.79 -7.87
N TRP A 4 -16.36 -12.83 -7.13
CA TRP A 4 -15.83 -12.64 -5.78
C TRP A 4 -14.48 -11.89 -5.78
N THR A 5 -13.59 -12.16 -6.74
CA THR A 5 -12.33 -11.42 -6.85
C THR A 5 -12.54 -9.96 -7.23
N LEU A 6 -13.49 -9.67 -8.11
CA LEU A 6 -13.86 -8.31 -8.49
C LEU A 6 -14.44 -7.54 -7.30
N THR A 7 -15.43 -8.10 -6.62
CA THR A 7 -16.04 -7.48 -5.43
C THR A 7 -14.99 -7.25 -4.34
N GLY A 8 -14.14 -8.24 -4.06
CA GLY A 8 -13.05 -8.10 -3.09
C GLY A 8 -12.08 -6.97 -3.44
N ARG A 9 -11.69 -6.85 -4.71
CA ARG A 9 -10.83 -5.76 -5.19
C ARG A 9 -11.48 -4.39 -5.02
N ILE A 10 -12.76 -4.25 -5.34
CA ILE A 10 -13.50 -2.99 -5.22
C ILE A 10 -13.57 -2.59 -3.75
N VAL A 11 -14.01 -3.48 -2.87
CA VAL A 11 -14.12 -3.21 -1.43
C VAL A 11 -12.76 -2.79 -0.86
N LEU A 12 -11.69 -3.55 -1.12
CA LEU A 12 -10.35 -3.23 -0.64
C LEU A 12 -9.86 -1.87 -1.16
N SER A 13 -10.10 -1.57 -2.44
CA SER A 13 -9.67 -0.30 -3.05
C SER A 13 -10.43 0.90 -2.50
N VAL A 14 -11.75 0.77 -2.32
CA VAL A 14 -12.62 1.82 -1.76
C VAL A 14 -12.28 2.06 -0.29
N THR A 15 -12.11 1.01 0.51
CA THR A 15 -11.70 1.15 1.92
C THR A 15 -10.32 1.78 2.04
N SER A 16 -9.36 1.38 1.19
CA SER A 16 -8.03 2.00 1.14
C SER A 16 -8.11 3.49 0.82
N TYR A 17 -8.95 3.85 -0.16
CA TYR A 17 -9.17 5.24 -0.54
C TYR A 17 -9.73 6.05 0.64
N ILE A 18 -10.79 5.55 1.29
CA ILE A 18 -11.41 6.21 2.45
C ILE A 18 -10.39 6.39 3.59
N LEU A 19 -9.62 5.36 3.93
CA LEU A 19 -8.61 5.45 4.98
C LEU A 19 -7.48 6.42 4.64
N SER A 20 -7.01 6.41 3.39
CA SER A 20 -5.99 7.37 2.94
C SER A 20 -6.51 8.81 2.94
N LEU A 21 -7.77 9.02 2.58
CA LEU A 21 -8.42 10.32 2.64
C LEU A 21 -8.59 10.79 4.10
N ILE A 22 -8.96 9.90 5.03
CA ILE A 22 -9.02 10.21 6.47
C ILE A 22 -7.62 10.63 6.97
N LEU A 23 -6.56 9.94 6.55
CA LEU A 23 -5.19 10.33 6.87
C LEU A 23 -4.85 11.72 6.32
N PHE A 24 -5.26 12.05 5.09
CA PHE A 24 -5.00 13.35 4.48
C PHE A 24 -5.75 14.49 5.18
N ILE A 25 -7.06 14.31 5.44
CA ILE A 25 -7.93 15.29 6.09
C ILE A 25 -7.45 15.67 7.50
N ASN A 26 -6.77 14.76 8.19
CA ASN A 26 -6.23 14.99 9.52
C ASN A 26 -4.89 15.73 9.54
N THR A 27 -4.41 16.20 8.38
CA THR A 27 -3.18 16.99 8.27
C THR A 27 -3.46 18.46 7.98
N SER A 28 -2.53 19.34 8.35
CA SER A 28 -2.62 20.77 8.02
C SER A 28 -2.55 21.06 6.52
N ALA A 29 -2.08 20.10 5.70
CA ALA A 29 -2.06 20.22 4.24
C ALA A 29 -3.47 20.21 3.60
N PHE A 30 -4.51 19.86 4.36
CA PHE A 30 -5.90 19.82 3.89
C PHE A 30 -6.66 21.16 4.06
N ASP A 31 -6.05 22.18 4.66
CA ASP A 31 -6.77 23.41 5.00
C ASP A 31 -6.80 24.41 3.83
N TYR A 32 -7.83 24.30 2.98
CA TYR A 32 -8.10 25.26 1.89
C TYR A 32 -9.20 26.28 2.25
N GLY A 33 -9.42 26.54 3.55
CA GLY A 33 -10.31 27.58 4.06
C GLY A 33 -11.66 27.07 4.59
N ASP A 34 -12.37 26.23 3.82
CA ASP A 34 -13.60 25.56 4.28
C ASP A 34 -13.49 24.04 4.09
N PHE A 35 -13.90 23.27 5.10
CA PHE A 35 -13.80 21.82 5.11
C PHE A 35 -14.55 21.19 3.94
N LYS A 36 -15.78 21.66 3.66
CA LYS A 36 -16.60 21.12 2.58
C LYS A 36 -15.97 21.37 1.22
N THR A 37 -15.49 22.59 1.00
CA THR A 37 -14.82 22.99 -0.25
C THR A 37 -13.53 22.21 -0.45
N SER A 38 -12.72 22.05 0.60
CA SER A 38 -11.48 21.25 0.58
C SER A 38 -11.76 19.79 0.24
N LEU A 39 -12.79 19.20 0.84
CA LEU A 39 -13.18 17.81 0.62
C LEU A 39 -13.64 17.59 -0.82
N ILE A 40 -14.48 18.48 -1.36
CA ILE A 40 -14.95 18.40 -2.75
C ILE A 40 -13.77 18.54 -3.71
N THR A 41 -12.94 19.57 -3.55
CA THR A 41 -11.81 19.84 -4.45
C THR A 41 -10.83 18.67 -4.51
N VAL A 42 -10.45 18.12 -3.36
CA VAL A 42 -9.51 16.98 -3.29
C VAL A 42 -10.07 15.74 -3.98
N ASN A 43 -11.36 15.43 -3.76
CA ASN A 43 -11.99 14.28 -4.41
C ASN A 43 -12.18 14.49 -5.92
N VAL A 44 -12.52 15.71 -6.37
CA VAL A 44 -12.62 16.03 -7.80
C VAL A 44 -11.27 15.91 -8.48
N VAL A 45 -10.20 16.46 -7.91
CA VAL A 45 -8.83 16.33 -8.44
C VAL A 45 -8.41 14.86 -8.49
N ALA A 46 -8.68 14.09 -7.43
CA ALA A 46 -8.41 12.66 -7.41
C ALA A 46 -9.15 11.93 -8.55
N LEU A 47 -10.45 12.18 -8.74
CA LEU A 47 -11.23 11.56 -9.81
C LEU A 47 -10.70 11.91 -11.20
N ILE A 48 -10.26 13.16 -11.43
CA ILE A 48 -9.64 13.58 -12.69
C ILE A 48 -8.34 12.78 -12.92
N ILE A 49 -7.48 12.65 -11.92
CA ILE A 49 -6.23 11.88 -12.01
C ILE A 49 -6.53 10.40 -12.28
N ILE A 50 -7.52 9.80 -11.61
CA ILE A 50 -7.96 8.41 -11.88
C ILE A 50 -8.42 8.28 -13.32
N GLY A 51 -9.25 9.21 -13.80
CA GLY A 51 -9.80 9.19 -15.16
C GLY A 51 -8.70 9.23 -16.22
N ILE A 52 -7.77 10.19 -16.12
CA ILE A 52 -6.64 10.33 -17.04
C ILE A 52 -5.76 9.08 -17.02
N ALA A 53 -5.37 8.62 -15.83
CA ALA A 53 -4.46 7.49 -15.70
C ALA A 53 -5.14 6.15 -16.05
N PHE A 54 -6.46 6.05 -15.94
CA PHE A 54 -7.23 4.91 -16.45
C PHE A 54 -7.18 4.84 -17.97
N VAL A 55 -7.38 5.98 -18.67
CA VAL A 55 -7.28 6.05 -20.14
C VAL A 55 -5.88 5.62 -20.62
N LEU A 56 -4.84 5.98 -19.87
CA LEU A 56 -3.46 5.64 -20.24
C LEU A 56 -3.05 4.20 -19.94
N SER A 57 -3.61 3.58 -18.91
CA SER A 57 -3.12 2.28 -18.40
C SER A 57 -4.11 1.12 -18.54
N GLU A 58 -5.35 1.39 -18.97
CA GLU A 58 -6.48 0.46 -18.97
C GLU A 58 -6.67 -0.29 -17.64
N ASN A 59 -6.16 0.30 -16.55
CA ASN A 59 -6.08 -0.34 -15.26
C ASN A 59 -6.42 0.66 -14.16
N MET A 60 -7.65 0.56 -13.66
CA MET A 60 -8.13 1.44 -12.59
C MET A 60 -7.39 1.26 -11.25
N LEU A 61 -6.73 0.12 -11.03
CA LEU A 61 -6.07 -0.18 -9.75
C LEU A 61 -4.78 0.63 -9.54
N THR A 62 -4.02 0.86 -10.62
CA THR A 62 -2.74 1.59 -10.55
C THR A 62 -2.93 3.07 -10.18
N PRO A 63 -3.87 3.82 -10.80
CA PRO A 63 -4.19 5.19 -10.38
C PRO A 63 -4.69 5.28 -8.95
N ILE A 64 -5.56 4.35 -8.52
CA ILE A 64 -6.06 4.30 -7.14
C ILE A 64 -4.89 4.13 -6.16
N PHE A 65 -3.93 3.24 -6.48
CA PHE A 65 -2.73 3.07 -5.67
C PHE A 65 -1.97 4.38 -5.50
N PHE A 66 -1.66 5.08 -6.61
CA PHE A 66 -0.92 6.34 -6.55
C PHE A 66 -1.63 7.43 -5.76
N ILE A 67 -2.95 7.55 -5.90
CA ILE A 67 -3.73 8.55 -5.16
C ILE A 67 -3.78 8.23 -3.67
N CYS A 68 -4.03 6.97 -3.30
CA CYS A 68 -4.03 6.56 -1.91
C CYS A 68 -2.66 6.83 -1.27
N MET A 69 -1.57 6.52 -1.98
CA MET A 69 -0.22 6.83 -1.52
C MET A 69 0.00 8.35 -1.40
N GLY A 70 -0.42 9.13 -2.40
CA GLY A 70 -0.34 10.59 -2.39
C GLY A 70 -1.06 11.22 -1.20
N PHE A 71 -2.26 10.74 -0.86
CA PHE A 71 -3.01 11.17 0.32
C PHE A 71 -2.31 10.82 1.64
N CYS A 72 -1.55 9.72 1.67
CA CYS A 72 -0.77 9.36 2.87
C CYS A 72 0.49 10.21 3.04
N VAL A 73 1.05 10.81 1.97
CA VAL A 73 2.34 11.52 2.02
C VAL A 73 2.37 12.64 3.07
N PRO A 74 1.41 13.59 3.12
CA PRO A 74 1.45 14.64 4.14
C PRO A 74 1.38 14.11 5.56
N SER A 75 0.60 13.06 5.76
CA SER A 75 0.46 12.39 7.06
C SER A 75 1.79 11.79 7.53
N LEU A 76 2.61 11.27 6.61
CA LEU A 76 3.96 10.77 6.88
C LEU A 76 4.99 11.89 7.02
N MET A 77 4.89 12.94 6.20
CA MET A 77 5.78 14.11 6.27
C MET A 77 5.69 14.81 7.62
N ALA A 78 4.51 14.86 8.25
CA ALA A 78 4.32 15.43 9.57
C ALA A 78 5.20 14.82 10.68
N TYR A 79 5.69 13.59 10.50
CA TYR A 79 6.62 12.94 11.45
C TYR A 79 8.02 12.77 10.89
N SER A 80 8.28 13.27 9.67
CA SER A 80 9.59 13.20 9.04
C SER A 80 10.47 14.34 9.53
N LYS A 81 11.43 14.01 10.42
CA LYS A 81 12.52 14.94 10.80
C LYS A 81 13.36 15.41 9.61
N LEU A 82 13.32 14.66 8.50
CA LEU A 82 13.98 15.04 7.25
C LEU A 82 13.19 16.12 6.51
N GLY A 83 11.86 16.03 6.54
CA GLY A 83 10.96 16.99 5.89
C GLY A 83 11.07 18.39 6.51
N GLU A 84 11.07 18.44 7.84
CA GLU A 84 11.25 19.67 8.61
C GLU A 84 12.59 20.35 8.33
N ARG A 85 13.67 19.57 8.17
CA ARG A 85 15.02 20.09 7.93
C ARG A 85 15.33 20.47 6.49
N LEU A 86 14.70 19.82 5.50
CA LEU A 86 15.04 20.01 4.08
C LEU A 86 14.05 20.90 3.32
N PHE A 87 12.79 20.94 3.75
CA PHE A 87 11.74 21.62 3.00
C PHE A 87 11.06 22.75 3.79
N GLU A 88 11.43 22.99 5.05
CA GLU A 88 10.79 23.96 5.96
C GLU A 88 9.25 23.82 6.05
N VAL A 89 8.70 22.68 5.62
CA VAL A 89 7.27 22.44 5.63
C VAL A 89 6.87 21.92 7.00
N ASN A 90 6.19 22.75 7.78
CA ASN A 90 5.63 22.37 9.07
C ASN A 90 4.23 21.76 8.87
N VAL A 91 4.18 20.50 8.43
CA VAL A 91 2.90 19.75 8.36
C VAL A 91 2.56 19.22 9.74
N GLN A 92 1.42 19.62 10.28
CA GLN A 92 0.89 19.07 11.52
C GLN A 92 -0.10 17.94 11.21
N ASN A 93 -0.12 16.92 12.06
CA ASN A 93 -1.06 15.80 11.95
C ASN A 93 -1.77 15.61 13.29
N LYS A 94 -3.10 15.49 13.25
CA LYS A 94 -3.95 15.30 14.44
C LYS A 94 -3.82 13.90 15.02
N PHE A 95 -3.41 12.92 14.23
CA PHE A 95 -3.16 11.58 14.73
C PHE A 95 -1.85 11.50 15.54
N SER A 96 -1.64 10.38 16.22
CA SER A 96 -0.32 10.04 16.74
C SER A 96 0.51 9.39 15.64
N ALA A 97 1.85 9.47 15.72
CA ALA A 97 2.72 8.81 14.73
C ALA A 97 2.47 7.30 14.66
N PHE A 98 2.14 6.67 15.79
CA PHE A 98 1.79 5.25 15.84
C PHE A 98 0.49 4.96 15.08
N SER A 99 -0.58 5.73 15.34
CA SER A 99 -1.86 5.58 14.64
C SER A 99 -1.70 5.79 13.14
N THR A 100 -0.94 6.81 12.73
CA THR A 100 -0.65 7.09 11.32
C THR A 100 0.10 5.94 10.66
N ALA A 101 1.12 5.38 11.32
CA ALA A 101 1.87 4.23 10.80
C ALA A 101 0.98 2.98 10.62
N VAL A 102 0.12 2.67 11.60
CA VAL A 102 -0.81 1.54 11.52
C VAL A 102 -1.81 1.73 10.36
N LEU A 103 -2.43 2.91 10.25
CA LEU A 103 -3.36 3.21 9.18
C LEU A 103 -2.68 3.16 7.80
N PHE A 104 -1.48 3.72 7.68
CA PHE A 104 -0.70 3.69 6.45
C PHE A 104 -0.34 2.26 6.01
N LEU A 105 0.14 1.43 6.94
CA LEU A 105 0.41 0.03 6.66
C LEU A 105 -0.86 -0.70 6.21
N THR A 106 -1.99 -0.42 6.87
CA THR A 106 -3.28 -1.02 6.51
C THR A 106 -3.70 -0.66 5.09
N VAL A 107 -3.57 0.62 4.69
CA VAL A 107 -3.81 1.08 3.30
C VAL A 107 -2.95 0.30 2.31
N ILE A 108 -1.64 0.19 2.57
CA ILE A 108 -0.73 -0.59 1.70
C ILE A 108 -1.17 -2.05 1.62
N GLY A 109 -1.47 -2.68 2.76
CA GLY A 109 -1.87 -4.08 2.82
C GLY A 109 -3.11 -4.37 1.98
N MET A 110 -4.15 -3.53 2.10
CA MET A 110 -5.38 -3.66 1.32
C MET A 110 -5.11 -3.51 -0.18
N LEU A 111 -4.32 -2.52 -0.59
CA LEU A 111 -3.97 -2.29 -2.00
C LEU A 111 -3.15 -3.45 -2.58
N LEU A 112 -2.21 -4.00 -1.82
CA LEU A 112 -1.41 -5.17 -2.22
C LEU A 112 -2.29 -6.41 -2.43
N ILE A 113 -3.24 -6.66 -1.52
CA ILE A 113 -4.21 -7.77 -1.67
C ILE A 113 -5.08 -7.54 -2.92
N ALA A 114 -5.58 -6.32 -3.14
CA ALA A 114 -6.36 -6.00 -4.34
C ALA A 114 -5.54 -6.23 -5.62
N GLY A 115 -4.26 -5.88 -5.63
CA GLY A 115 -3.33 -6.16 -6.73
C GLY A 115 -3.14 -7.66 -6.97
N LYS A 116 -2.96 -8.43 -5.89
CA LYS A 116 -2.81 -9.89 -5.99
C LYS A 116 -4.08 -10.55 -6.51
N LEU A 117 -5.26 -10.15 -6.05
CA LEU A 117 -6.54 -10.66 -6.54
C LEU A 117 -6.70 -10.41 -8.05
N LYS A 118 -6.34 -9.22 -8.54
CA LYS A 118 -6.37 -8.92 -9.99
C LYS A 118 -5.45 -9.84 -10.78
N LYS A 119 -4.23 -10.08 -10.27
CA LYS A 119 -3.26 -10.95 -10.91
C LYS A 119 -3.75 -12.40 -10.97
N LEU A 120 -4.28 -12.92 -9.87
CA LEU A 120 -4.83 -14.27 -9.79
C LEU A 120 -6.04 -14.47 -10.72
N GLU A 121 -6.92 -13.48 -10.81
CA GLU A 121 -8.06 -13.52 -11.74
C GLU A 121 -7.60 -13.61 -13.21
N ARG A 122 -6.57 -12.84 -13.58
CA ARG A 122 -5.98 -12.90 -14.93
C ARG A 122 -5.31 -14.25 -15.20
N GLU A 123 -4.54 -14.76 -14.24
CA GLU A 123 -3.90 -16.08 -14.34
C GLU A 123 -4.95 -17.19 -14.47
N TYR A 124 -6.03 -17.15 -13.68
CA TYR A 124 -7.15 -18.08 -13.77
C TYR A 124 -7.79 -18.08 -15.16
N LEU A 125 -8.19 -16.90 -15.66
CA LEU A 125 -8.85 -16.78 -16.96
C LEU A 125 -7.96 -17.29 -18.09
N SER A 126 -6.66 -17.01 -18.04
CA SER A 126 -5.70 -17.49 -19.04
C SER A 126 -5.50 -19.00 -19.01
N GLN A 127 -5.51 -19.62 -17.84
CA GLN A 127 -5.31 -21.07 -17.73
C GLN A 127 -6.57 -21.83 -18.13
N VAL A 128 -7.75 -21.34 -17.74
CA VAL A 128 -9.03 -21.91 -18.17
C VAL A 128 -9.21 -21.76 -19.69
N SER A 129 -8.84 -20.62 -20.28
CA SER A 129 -8.90 -20.44 -21.75
C SER A 129 -7.98 -21.39 -22.51
N ASN A 130 -6.91 -21.85 -21.88
CA ASN A 130 -5.96 -22.81 -22.46
C ASN A 130 -6.40 -24.27 -22.31
N GLY A 131 -7.64 -24.52 -21.86
CA GLY A 131 -8.24 -25.85 -21.79
C GLY A 131 -7.86 -26.66 -20.54
N ALA A 132 -7.30 -26.02 -19.53
CA ALA A 132 -6.98 -26.70 -18.27
C ALA A 132 -8.21 -26.82 -17.36
N ASP A 133 -8.20 -27.86 -16.51
CA ASP A 133 -9.33 -28.21 -15.64
C ASP A 133 -9.66 -27.08 -14.66
N GLU A 134 -10.93 -26.63 -14.69
CA GLU A 134 -11.39 -25.46 -13.94
C GLU A 134 -11.35 -25.70 -12.42
N GLU A 135 -11.67 -26.93 -11.97
CA GLU A 135 -11.66 -27.26 -10.54
C GLU A 135 -10.24 -27.31 -9.97
N ALA A 136 -9.31 -27.94 -10.69
CA ALA A 136 -7.90 -27.96 -10.32
C ALA A 136 -7.31 -26.54 -10.25
N ILE A 137 -7.54 -25.71 -11.27
CA ILE A 137 -7.03 -24.32 -11.28
C ILE A 137 -7.64 -23.51 -10.15
N LYS A 138 -8.93 -23.69 -9.85
CA LYS A 138 -9.60 -22.99 -8.76
C LYS A 138 -8.95 -23.32 -7.41
N LEU A 139 -8.63 -24.59 -7.16
CA LEU A 139 -7.96 -25.03 -5.95
C LEU A 139 -6.53 -24.46 -5.85
N ILE A 140 -5.77 -24.50 -6.94
CA ILE A 140 -4.42 -23.92 -7.03
C ILE A 140 -4.47 -22.41 -6.75
N THR A 141 -5.42 -21.69 -7.34
CA THR A 141 -5.58 -20.25 -7.18
C THR A 141 -5.88 -19.87 -5.74
N ILE A 142 -6.79 -20.59 -5.07
CA ILE A 142 -7.12 -20.37 -3.67
C ILE A 142 -5.92 -20.66 -2.76
N ASN A 143 -5.19 -21.76 -3.00
CA ASN A 143 -4.01 -22.08 -2.21
C ASN A 143 -2.89 -21.05 -2.40
N SER A 144 -2.68 -20.58 -3.63
CA SER A 144 -1.74 -19.48 -3.93
C SER A 144 -2.12 -18.20 -3.19
N LEU A 145 -3.41 -17.89 -3.10
CA LEU A 145 -3.91 -16.75 -2.31
C LEU A 145 -3.65 -16.92 -0.81
N LYS A 146 -3.92 -18.11 -0.24
CA LYS A 146 -3.65 -18.40 1.19
C LYS A 146 -2.18 -18.25 1.54
N VAL A 147 -1.28 -18.77 0.69
CA VAL A 147 0.17 -18.62 0.87
C VAL A 147 0.58 -17.16 0.80
N TYR A 148 0.03 -16.40 -0.15
CA TYR A 148 0.29 -14.96 -0.25
C TYR A 148 -0.20 -14.19 0.98
N LEU A 149 -1.41 -14.46 1.47
CA LEU A 149 -1.95 -13.82 2.67
C LEU A 149 -1.11 -14.16 3.91
N SER A 150 -0.65 -15.40 4.03
CA SER A 150 0.23 -15.82 5.15
C SER A 150 1.57 -15.10 5.09
N PHE A 151 2.17 -14.99 3.90
CA PHE A 151 3.39 -14.23 3.69
C PHE A 151 3.18 -12.74 4.02
N LEU A 152 2.08 -12.15 3.53
CA LEU A 152 1.75 -10.75 3.78
C LEU A 152 1.57 -10.49 5.28
N ALA A 153 0.82 -11.35 5.99
CA ALA A 153 0.65 -11.25 7.43
C ALA A 153 1.99 -11.32 8.17
N GLY A 154 2.90 -12.22 7.77
CA GLY A 154 4.25 -12.29 8.31
C GLY A 154 5.05 -11.01 8.09
N THR A 155 5.06 -10.48 6.85
CA THR A 155 5.74 -9.21 6.55
C THR A 155 5.12 -8.02 7.30
N PHE A 156 3.80 -8.01 7.48
CA PHE A 156 3.09 -6.98 8.22
C PHE A 156 3.45 -7.02 9.71
N PHE A 157 3.53 -8.21 10.29
CA PHE A 157 3.94 -8.40 11.68
C PHE A 157 5.38 -7.94 11.92
N ILE A 158 6.32 -8.32 11.04
CA ILE A 158 7.71 -7.85 11.14
C ILE A 158 7.78 -6.34 10.99
N THR A 159 7.06 -5.77 10.03
CA THR A 159 7.04 -4.32 9.81
C THR A 159 6.45 -3.59 11.02
N PHE A 160 5.39 -4.12 11.62
CA PHE A 160 4.80 -3.60 12.84
C PHE A 160 5.80 -3.61 14.01
N LEU A 161 6.56 -4.70 14.20
CA LEU A 161 7.63 -4.76 15.20
C LEU A 161 8.69 -3.69 14.94
N VAL A 162 9.14 -3.51 13.70
CA VAL A 162 10.10 -2.47 13.33
C VAL A 162 9.56 -1.07 13.61
N VAL A 163 8.28 -0.82 13.35
CA VAL A 163 7.63 0.46 13.68
C VAL A 163 7.60 0.71 15.19
N VAL A 164 7.20 -0.28 15.99
CA VAL A 164 7.18 -0.17 17.47
C VAL A 164 8.58 0.10 18.00
N VAL A 165 9.57 -0.68 17.55
CA VAL A 165 10.98 -0.51 17.93
C VAL A 165 11.49 0.86 17.52
N GLY A 166 11.21 1.30 16.29
CA GLY A 166 11.56 2.63 15.79
C GLY A 166 10.96 3.75 16.64
N PHE A 167 9.70 3.62 17.08
CA PHE A 167 9.06 4.60 17.95
C PHE A 167 9.73 4.68 19.33
N VAL A 168 10.06 3.52 19.93
CA VAL A 168 10.81 3.46 21.20
C VAL A 168 12.19 4.12 21.06
N PHE A 169 12.94 3.80 20.00
CA PHE A 169 14.27 4.38 19.78
C PHE A 169 14.22 5.88 19.47
N LEU A 170 13.21 6.36 18.73
CA LEU A 170 13.07 7.78 18.41
C LEU A 170 12.75 8.64 19.64
N ASN A 171 12.05 8.08 20.64
CA ASN A 171 11.77 8.74 21.92
C ASN A 171 13.01 8.88 22.84
N ILE A 172 14.07 8.10 22.62
CA ILE A 172 15.28 8.08 23.48
C ILE A 172 16.36 9.10 23.04
N ARG A 173 16.11 9.83 21.94
CA ARG A 173 16.94 10.81 21.21
C ARG A 173 17.15 10.29 19.79
N GLY A 174 16.24 10.68 18.89
CA GLY A 174 16.36 10.35 17.46
C GLY A 174 17.64 10.93 16.84
N SER A 175 18.69 10.11 16.79
CA SER A 175 19.93 10.35 16.05
C SER A 175 19.71 10.06 14.57
N THR A 176 20.28 10.88 13.70
CA THR A 176 20.35 10.64 12.24
C THR A 176 20.91 9.26 11.91
N PHE A 177 21.77 8.72 12.77
CA PHE A 177 22.34 7.38 12.63
C PHE A 177 21.28 6.26 12.74
N ILE A 178 20.30 6.42 13.63
CA ILE A 178 19.20 5.45 13.81
C ILE A 178 18.29 5.46 12.57
N ALA A 179 18.04 6.63 11.99
CA ALA A 179 17.26 6.76 10.76
C ALA A 179 17.95 6.05 9.58
N ILE A 180 19.27 6.19 9.45
CA ILE A 180 20.07 5.50 8.43
C ILE A 180 20.01 3.98 8.65
N ILE A 181 20.15 3.48 9.88
CA ILE A 181 20.07 2.05 10.20
C ILE A 181 18.69 1.48 9.83
N ILE A 182 17.60 2.19 10.16
CA ILE A 182 16.24 1.77 9.81
C ILE A 182 16.04 1.75 8.30
N ALA A 183 16.54 2.76 7.57
CA ALA A 183 16.47 2.79 6.12
C ALA A 183 17.26 1.64 5.47
N VAL A 184 18.46 1.33 5.99
CA VAL A 184 19.29 0.21 5.53
C VAL A 184 18.62 -1.13 5.83
N LEU A 185 18.04 -1.32 7.02
CA LEU A 185 17.25 -2.51 7.37
C LEU A 185 16.03 -2.67 6.46
N GLY A 186 15.32 -1.56 6.18
CA GLY A 186 14.20 -1.55 5.23
C GLY A 186 14.63 -1.95 3.82
N MET A 187 15.74 -1.39 3.33
CA MET A 187 16.32 -1.77 2.03
C MET A 187 16.80 -3.22 2.01
N ALA A 188 17.41 -3.71 3.08
CA ALA A 188 17.85 -5.11 3.19
C ALA A 188 16.67 -6.08 3.21
N LEU A 189 15.58 -5.76 3.92
CA LEU A 189 14.33 -6.53 3.89
C LEU A 189 13.70 -6.50 2.50
N PHE A 190 13.68 -5.35 1.83
CA PHE A 190 13.17 -5.23 0.47
C PHE A 190 14.00 -6.07 -0.52
N LEU A 191 15.33 -5.96 -0.47
CA LEU A 191 16.25 -6.76 -1.28
C LEU A 191 16.14 -8.25 -0.97
N GLY A 192 15.97 -8.63 0.30
CA GLY A 192 15.75 -10.01 0.73
C GLY A 192 14.45 -10.59 0.18
N CYS A 193 13.36 -9.82 0.22
CA CYS A 193 12.09 -10.18 -0.40
C CYS A 193 12.21 -10.30 -1.93
N MET A 194 12.87 -9.34 -2.58
CA MET A 194 13.15 -9.36 -4.03
C MET A 194 13.99 -10.57 -4.43
N TYR A 195 15.03 -10.90 -3.67
CA TYR A 195 15.89 -12.06 -3.88
C TYR A 195 15.14 -13.38 -3.67
N TYR A 196 14.33 -13.48 -2.63
CA TYR A 196 13.48 -14.65 -2.39
C TYR A 196 12.49 -14.89 -3.53
N LEU A 197 11.85 -13.81 -4.01
CA LEU A 197 10.93 -13.85 -5.15
C LEU A 197 11.66 -14.19 -6.46
N SER A 198 12.83 -13.61 -6.72
CA SER A 198 13.62 -13.90 -7.94
C SER A 198 14.12 -15.35 -7.96
N ARG A 199 14.55 -15.90 -6.82
CA ARG A 199 14.98 -17.30 -6.69
C ARG A 199 13.83 -18.28 -6.90
N LYS A 200 12.62 -17.92 -6.47
CA LYS A 200 11.41 -18.73 -6.72
C LYS A 200 11.03 -18.73 -8.21
N TRP A 201 11.24 -17.62 -8.91
CA TRP A 201 11.01 -17.52 -10.37
C TRP A 201 12.05 -18.28 -11.19
N THR A 202 13.34 -18.17 -10.86
CA THR A 202 14.39 -18.91 -11.59
C THR A 202 14.30 -20.42 -11.38
N LYS A 203 13.83 -20.90 -10.23
CA LYS A 203 13.57 -22.34 -10.00
C LYS A 203 12.32 -22.89 -10.71
N HIS A 204 11.37 -22.06 -11.12
CA HIS A 204 10.19 -22.49 -11.88
C HIS A 204 10.36 -22.38 -13.40
N SER A 205 11.31 -21.56 -13.88
CA SER A 205 11.62 -21.43 -15.31
C SER A 205 12.62 -22.47 -15.81
N GLY A 206 13.11 -23.35 -14.94
CA GLY A 206 14.00 -24.45 -15.26
C GLY A 206 13.33 -25.81 -15.09
N LYS A 207 12.23 -26.04 -15.82
CA LYS A 207 11.70 -27.35 -16.22
C LYS A 207 10.85 -27.17 -17.47
#